data_AF-A0A843K2V1-F1
#
_entry.id   AF-A0A843K2V1-F1
#
_cell.length_a   1.000
_cell.length_b   1.000
_cell.length_c   1.000
_cell.angle_alpha   90.00
_cell.angle_beta   90.00
_cell.angle_gamma   90.00
#
_symmetry.space_group_name_H-M   'P 1'
#
loop_
_entity.id
_entity.type
_entity.pdbx_description
1 polymer ?
#
loop_
_entity_poly.entity_id
_entity_poly.type
_entity_poly.pdbx_seq_one_letter_code
_entity_poly.pdbx_strand_id
1 'polypeptide(L)'
;MSTLEYFEVDSTEPVGGQLYRRIASTVITDHNLLKVLERLRIFIDPSVPVFVAVGITRTVPRTITVSDLAGITYDGQKITLAIADETFLADLLQILWKSYGKDQV
;
A
#
# COMPACT_ATOMS: atom_id res chain seq x y z
N MET A 1 -9.99 1.81 -11.40
CA MET A 1 -10.48 0.60 -10.71
C MET A 1 -9.38 -0.44 -10.80
N SER A 2 -8.59 -0.63 -9.75
CA SER A 2 -7.53 -1.66 -9.73
C SER A 2 -8.16 -2.99 -9.31
N THR A 3 -8.52 -3.80 -10.31
CA THR A 3 -8.94 -5.18 -10.14
C THR A 3 -7.77 -6.01 -9.60
N LEU A 4 -8.07 -6.93 -8.67
CA LEU A 4 -7.19 -8.05 -8.35
C LEU A 4 -7.08 -8.89 -9.62
N GLU A 5 -5.87 -9.12 -10.13
CA GLU A 5 -5.70 -9.93 -11.36
C GLU A 5 -6.05 -11.40 -11.12
N TYR A 6 -5.88 -11.88 -9.88
CA TYR A 6 -6.12 -13.27 -9.53
C TYR A 6 -6.58 -13.41 -8.07
N PHE A 7 -7.81 -13.88 -7.87
CA PHE A 7 -8.37 -14.24 -6.56
C PHE A 7 -9.08 -15.58 -6.62
N GLU A 8 -8.47 -16.59 -6.02
CA GLU A 8 -8.98 -17.95 -5.97
C GLU A 8 -9.01 -18.47 -4.54
N VAL A 9 -10.09 -19.18 -4.21
CA VAL A 9 -10.28 -19.82 -2.91
C VAL A 9 -10.67 -21.26 -3.17
N ASP A 10 -9.74 -22.17 -2.86
CA ASP A 10 -9.93 -23.61 -2.95
C ASP A 10 -10.29 -24.16 -1.57
N SER A 11 -11.23 -25.10 -1.53
CA SER A 11 -11.65 -25.75 -0.29
C SER A 11 -11.98 -27.22 -0.51
N THR A 12 -11.62 -28.07 0.47
CA THR A 12 -12.06 -29.48 0.52
C THR A 12 -13.57 -29.60 0.74
N GLU A 13 -14.20 -28.55 1.28
CA GLU A 13 -15.64 -28.42 1.44
C GLU A 13 -16.18 -27.23 0.61
N PRO A 14 -16.99 -27.46 -0.44
CA PRO A 14 -17.42 -26.40 -1.36
C PRO A 14 -18.27 -25.29 -0.71
N VAL A 15 -19.13 -25.63 0.26
CA VAL A 15 -20.01 -24.67 0.94
C VAL A 15 -19.18 -23.75 1.84
N GLY A 16 -18.30 -24.33 2.67
CA GLY A 16 -17.33 -23.59 3.46
C GLY A 16 -16.45 -22.68 2.59
N GLY A 17 -15.97 -23.19 1.45
CA GLY A 17 -15.15 -22.42 0.51
C GLY A 17 -15.83 -21.15 -0.01
N GLN A 18 -17.13 -21.22 -0.33
CA GLN A 18 -17.89 -20.04 -0.76
C GLN A 18 -18.04 -19.01 0.37
N LEU A 19 -18.25 -19.45 1.60
CA LEU A 19 -18.35 -18.58 2.76
C LEU A 19 -17.02 -17.85 2.99
N TYR A 20 -15.91 -18.59 3.00
CA TYR A 20 -14.58 -18.01 3.15
C TYR A 20 -14.19 -17.09 2.01
N ARG A 21 -14.62 -17.39 0.77
CA ARG A 21 -14.43 -16.48 -0.37
C ARG A 21 -15.07 -15.11 -0.11
N ARG A 22 -16.27 -15.08 0.45
CA ARG A 22 -16.96 -13.83 0.82
C ARG A 22 -16.21 -13.10 1.93
N ILE A 23 -15.84 -13.81 3.01
CA ILE A 23 -15.11 -13.23 4.14
C ILE A 23 -13.79 -12.60 3.67
N ALA A 24 -12.99 -13.34 2.91
CA ALA A 24 -11.73 -12.84 2.37
C ALA A 24 -11.93 -11.62 1.46
N SER A 25 -12.96 -11.62 0.61
CA SER A 25 -13.29 -10.49 -0.26
C SER A 25 -13.65 -9.23 0.54
N THR A 26 -14.43 -9.37 1.61
CA THR A 26 -14.78 -8.27 2.52
C THR A 26 -13.53 -7.71 3.20
N VAL A 27 -12.69 -8.57 3.79
CA VAL A 27 -11.46 -8.15 4.48
C VAL A 27 -10.52 -7.39 3.53
N ILE A 28 -10.33 -7.88 2.31
CA ILE A 28 -9.48 -7.24 1.29
C ILE A 28 -10.01 -5.85 0.92
N THR A 29 -11.33 -5.71 0.80
CA THR A 29 -11.98 -4.46 0.41
C THR A 29 -11.92 -3.43 1.55
N ASP A 30 -12.30 -3.84 2.76
CA ASP A 30 -12.36 -2.95 3.94
C ASP A 30 -10.98 -2.39 4.29
N HIS A 31 -9.92 -3.19 4.14
CA HIS A 31 -8.54 -2.77 4.43
C HIS A 31 -7.83 -2.14 3.22
N ASN A 32 -8.54 -1.90 2.12
CA ASN A 32 -7.99 -1.30 0.89
C ASN A 32 -6.78 -2.07 0.31
N LEU A 33 -6.71 -3.38 0.55
CA LEU A 33 -5.56 -4.22 0.19
C LEU A 33 -5.47 -4.47 -1.33
N LEU A 34 -6.54 -4.19 -2.08
CA LEU A 34 -6.55 -4.24 -3.55
C LEU A 34 -5.44 -3.40 -4.21
N LYS A 35 -4.95 -2.36 -3.53
CA LYS A 35 -3.89 -1.48 -4.05
C LYS A 35 -2.49 -2.10 -3.95
N VAL A 36 -2.30 -3.01 -3.00
CA VAL A 36 -1.01 -3.63 -2.69
C VAL A 36 -0.96 -5.10 -3.07
N LEU A 37 -2.10 -5.75 -3.32
CA LEU A 37 -2.16 -7.15 -3.75
C LEU A 37 -2.25 -7.27 -5.28
N GLU A 38 -1.36 -8.06 -5.86
CA GLU A 38 -1.35 -8.42 -7.27
C GLU A 38 -2.14 -9.70 -7.52
N ARG A 39 -1.79 -10.75 -6.76
CA ARG A 39 -2.41 -12.08 -6.83
C ARG A 39 -2.60 -12.62 -5.43
N LEU A 40 -3.70 -13.33 -5.20
CA LEU A 40 -3.99 -13.99 -3.94
C LEU A 40 -4.66 -15.35 -4.21
N ARG A 41 -4.09 -16.41 -3.64
CA ARG A 41 -4.68 -17.75 -3.62
C ARG A 41 -4.84 -18.19 -2.17
N ILE A 42 -6.03 -18.65 -1.82
CA ILE A 42 -6.33 -19.16 -0.49
C ILE A 42 -6.71 -20.64 -0.64
N PHE A 43 -6.10 -21.49 0.16
CA PHE A 43 -6.47 -22.88 0.33
C PHE A 43 -6.98 -23.11 1.74
N ILE A 44 -8.11 -23.81 1.85
CA ILE A 44 -8.79 -24.07 3.12
C ILE A 44 -9.14 -25.54 3.19
N ASP A 45 -8.82 -26.16 4.32
CA ASP A 45 -9.36 -27.47 4.67
C ASP A 45 -10.09 -27.32 6.02
N PRO A 46 -11.42 -27.44 6.08
CA PRO A 46 -12.14 -27.44 7.34
C PRO A 46 -11.98 -28.74 8.13
N SER A 47 -11.69 -29.85 7.44
CA SER A 47 -11.56 -31.18 8.05
C SER A 47 -10.26 -31.32 8.83
N VAL A 48 -9.20 -30.69 8.32
CA VAL A 48 -7.92 -30.52 8.99
C VAL A 48 -7.73 -29.02 9.09
N PRO A 49 -7.84 -28.36 10.26
CA PRO A 49 -8.02 -26.90 10.40
C PRO A 49 -6.82 -26.11 9.86
N VAL A 50 -6.75 -26.01 8.54
CA VAL A 50 -5.61 -25.53 7.77
C VAL A 50 -6.12 -24.40 6.91
N PHE A 51 -5.44 -23.26 7.06
CA PHE A 51 -5.70 -22.08 6.29
C PHE A 51 -4.37 -21.58 5.73
N VAL A 52 -4.23 -21.61 4.40
CA VAL A 52 -3.02 -21.19 3.71
C VAL A 52 -3.39 -20.09 2.73
N ALA A 53 -2.87 -18.88 2.95
CA ALA A 53 -3.01 -17.78 2.02
C ALA A 53 -1.63 -17.44 1.43
N VAL A 54 -1.52 -17.49 0.11
CA VAL A 54 -0.31 -17.14 -0.62
C VAL A 54 -0.64 -15.99 -1.55
N GLY A 55 0.11 -14.90 -1.44
CA GLY A 55 -0.10 -13.70 -2.24
C GLY A 55 1.19 -13.14 -2.81
N ILE A 56 1.06 -12.48 -3.96
CA ILE A 56 2.10 -11.62 -4.52
C ILE A 56 1.63 -10.19 -4.30
N THR A 57 2.47 -9.39 -3.64
CA THR A 57 2.22 -7.96 -3.46
C THR A 57 2.76 -7.20 -4.66
N ARG A 58 2.01 -6.20 -5.13
CA ARG A 58 2.54 -5.19 -6.05
C ARG A 58 3.59 -4.39 -5.29
N THR A 59 4.80 -4.31 -5.82
CA THR A 59 5.71 -3.25 -5.42
C THR A 59 5.11 -1.95 -5.99
N VAL A 60 4.42 -1.18 -5.16
CA VAL A 60 4.03 0.19 -5.52
C VAL A 60 4.94 1.14 -4.76
N PRO A 61 6.19 1.37 -5.22
CA PRO A 61 6.85 2.61 -4.87
C PRO A 61 6.11 3.66 -5.69
N ARG A 62 5.04 4.23 -5.15
CA ARG A 62 4.52 5.47 -5.72
C ARG A 62 5.64 6.47 -5.53
N THR A 63 6.16 7.05 -6.60
CA THR A 63 7.13 8.14 -6.48
C THR A 63 6.46 9.26 -5.69
N ILE A 64 6.84 9.39 -4.41
CA ILE A 64 6.36 10.47 -3.55
C ILE A 64 7.09 11.72 -4.00
N THR A 65 6.35 12.73 -4.44
CA THR A 65 6.92 14.02 -4.80
C THR A 65 6.86 14.99 -3.62
N VAL A 66 7.69 16.03 -3.63
CA VAL A 66 7.66 17.06 -2.58
C VAL A 66 6.28 17.71 -2.47
N SER A 67 5.56 17.85 -3.59
CA SER A 67 4.20 18.37 -3.63
C SER A 67 3.16 17.49 -2.95
N ASP A 68 3.43 16.19 -2.81
CA ASP A 68 2.54 15.27 -2.07
C ASP A 68 2.74 15.38 -0.55
N LEU A 69 3.91 15.83 -0.12
CA LEU A 69 4.31 15.94 1.28
C LEU A 69 4.09 17.36 1.85
N ALA A 70 4.17 18.37 0.98
CA ALA A 70 4.18 19.76 1.39
C ALA A 70 3.53 20.69 0.37
N GLY A 71 2.87 21.74 0.88
CA GLY A 71 2.48 22.89 0.08
C GLY A 71 3.71 23.72 -0.30
N ILE A 72 3.92 23.95 -1.59
CA ILE A 72 5.08 24.68 -2.12
C ILE A 72 4.66 26.11 -2.41
N THR A 73 5.30 27.08 -1.76
CA THR A 73 5.12 28.51 -2.07
C THR A 73 6.46 29.12 -2.46
N TYR A 74 6.47 29.86 -3.56
CA TYR A 74 7.63 30.61 -4.01
C TYR A 74 7.35 32.11 -3.90
N ASP A 75 8.18 32.83 -3.17
CA ASP A 75 8.02 34.27 -2.92
C ASP A 75 8.99 35.15 -3.75
N GLY A 76 9.77 34.54 -4.65
CA GLY A 76 10.76 35.22 -5.48
C GLY A 76 12.19 35.18 -4.94
N GLN A 77 12.40 34.85 -3.66
CA GLN A 77 13.73 34.69 -3.07
C GLN A 77 13.90 33.33 -2.40
N LYS A 78 12.83 32.74 -1.88
CA LYS A 78 12.83 31.50 -1.11
C LYS A 78 11.66 30.60 -1.53
N ILE A 79 11.86 29.31 -1.33
CA ILE A 79 10.81 28.30 -1.43
C ILE A 79 10.43 27.91 -0.01
N THR A 80 9.17 28.09 0.35
CA THR A 80 8.62 27.62 1.62
C THR A 80 7.86 26.32 1.38
N LEU A 81 8.26 25.26 2.09
CA LEU A 81 7.59 23.96 2.09
C LEU A 81 6.75 23.86 3.37
N ALA A 82 5.44 24.01 3.25
CA ALA A 82 4.51 23.78 4.35
C ALA A 82 4.21 22.28 4.45
N ILE A 83 4.92 21.58 5.33
CA ILE A 83 4.79 20.12 5.50
C ILE A 83 3.40 19.79 6.04
N ALA A 84 2.68 18.93 5.32
CA ALA A 84 1.35 18.45 5.71
C ALA A 84 1.40 17.05 6.35
N ASP A 85 2.38 16.24 5.95
CA ASP A 85 2.64 14.90 6.49
C ASP A 85 4.11 14.78 6.92
N GLU A 86 4.33 14.67 8.23
CA GLU A 86 5.66 14.59 8.82
C GLU A 86 6.29 13.19 8.74
N THR A 87 5.54 12.18 8.28
CA THR A 87 5.99 10.78 8.21
C THR A 87 7.32 10.63 7.45
N PHE A 88 7.52 11.45 6.42
CA PHE A 88 8.71 11.40 5.55
C PHE A 88 9.62 12.63 5.70
N LEU A 89 9.43 13.43 6.75
CA LEU A 89 10.16 14.71 6.92
C LEU A 89 11.67 14.50 7.04
N ALA A 90 12.10 13.50 7.81
CA ALA A 90 13.52 13.22 8.02
C ALA A 90 14.23 12.85 6.71
N ASP A 91 13.58 11.99 5.89
CA ASP A 91 14.10 11.58 4.59
C ASP A 91 14.15 12.75 3.60
N LEU A 92 13.10 13.58 3.58
CA LEU A 92 13.05 14.79 2.78
C LEU A 92 14.19 15.76 3.12
N LEU A 93 14.43 16.01 4.41
CA LEU A 93 15.52 16.89 4.87
C LEU A 93 16.90 16.37 4.47
N GLN A 94 17.13 15.05 4.57
CA GLN A 94 18.41 14.47 4.12
C GLN A 94 18.64 14.69 2.63
N ILE A 95 17.60 14.54 1.80
CA ILE A 95 17.69 14.78 0.36
C ILE A 95 17.99 16.27 0.09
N LEU A 96 17.27 17.18 0.75
CA LEU A 96 17.48 18.62 0.58
C LEU A 96 18.88 19.05 1.03
N TRP A 97 19.38 18.57 2.16
CA TRP A 97 20.75 18.87 2.62
C TRP A 97 21.81 18.31 1.69
N LYS A 98 21.58 17.14 1.09
CA LYS A 98 22.51 16.56 0.12
C LYS A 98 22.55 17.36 -1.19
N SER A 99 21.40 17.89 -1.63
CA SER A 99 21.29 18.62 -2.89
C SER A 99 21.68 20.10 -2.78
N TYR A 100 21.34 20.77 -1.69
CA TYR A 100 21.48 22.22 -1.53
C TYR A 100 22.45 22.63 -0.41
N GLY A 101 22.85 21.69 0.45
CA GLY A 101 23.67 21.96 1.63
C GLY A 101 22.83 22.33 2.85
N LYS A 102 23.30 21.96 4.05
CA LYS A 102 22.59 22.22 5.31
C LYS A 102 22.40 23.70 5.62
N ASP A 103 23.31 24.54 5.12
CA ASP A 103 23.30 25.98 5.39
C ASP A 103 22.31 26.76 4.51
N GLN A 104 21.71 26.10 3.51
CA GLN A 104 20.83 26.72 2.51
C GLN A 104 19.37 26.22 2.59
N VAL A 105 19.05 25.35 3.55
CA VAL A 105 17.73 24.70 3.75
C VAL A 105 17.14 25.07 5.10
#